data_AF-A0A117LIS9-F1
#
_entry.id   AF-A0A117LIS9-F1
#
_cell.length_a   1.000
_cell.length_b   1.000
_cell.length_c   1.000
_cell.angle_alpha   90.00
_cell.angle_beta   90.00
_cell.angle_gamma   90.00
#
_symmetry.space_group_name_H-M   'P 1'
#
loop_
_entity.id
_entity.type
_entity.pdbx_description
1 polymer ?
#
loop_
_entity_poly.entity_id
_entity_poly.type
_entity_poly.pdbx_seq_one_letter_code
_entity_poly.pdbx_strand_id
1 'polypeptide(L)'
;MIKKISKIFLLGLFLYFIFLIEISNLYVFPFLLVICFLVNFLEDPNSRTGLYVAFFVGLFWDIYSSNYIGLMALILPIVFYLLKIILFKYVKIFSISWIPKI
;
A
#
# COMPACT_ATOMS: atom_id res chain seq x y z
N MET A 1 5.33 11.19 -19.50
CA MET A 1 4.80 9.82 -19.22
C MET A 1 5.87 8.85 -18.74
N ILE A 2 7.01 8.73 -19.42
CA ILE A 2 8.10 7.79 -19.07
C ILE A 2 8.54 7.91 -17.60
N LYS A 3 8.70 9.14 -17.08
CA LYS A 3 9.07 9.39 -15.67
C LYS A 3 8.04 8.90 -14.63
N LYS A 4 6.76 8.77 -14.98
CA LYS A 4 5.70 8.29 -14.07
C LYS A 4 5.66 6.77 -14.03
N ILE A 5 5.82 6.15 -15.20
CA ILE A 5 5.91 4.69 -15.34
C ILE A 5 7.14 4.18 -14.59
N SER A 6 8.29 4.86 -14.74
CA SER A 6 9.52 4.48 -14.02
C SER A 6 9.36 4.57 -12.50
N LYS A 7 8.63 5.57 -11.98
CA LYS A 7 8.32 5.66 -10.54
C LYS A 7 7.46 4.51 -10.04
N ILE A 8 6.40 4.16 -10.77
CA ILE A 8 5.52 3.03 -10.41
C ILE A 8 6.29 1.71 -10.47
N PHE A 9 7.14 1.53 -11.48
CA PHE A 9 7.99 0.37 -11.61
C PHE A 9 8.99 0.25 -10.44
N LEU A 10 9.68 1.34 -10.09
CA LEU A 10 10.59 1.38 -8.95
C LEU A 10 9.86 1.08 -7.62
N LEU A 11 8.64 1.59 -7.45
CA LEU A 11 7.82 1.28 -6.28
C LEU A 11 7.48 -0.21 -6.20
N GLY A 12 7.04 -0.81 -7.31
CA GLY A 12 6.75 -2.24 -7.37
C GLY A 12 7.98 -3.10 -7.08
N LEU A 13 9.14 -2.71 -7.64
CA LEU A 13 10.42 -3.38 -7.41
C LEU A 13 10.87 -3.28 -5.94
N PHE A 14 10.70 -2.12 -5.31
CA PHE A 14 10.97 -1.95 -3.88
C PHE A 14 10.07 -2.84 -3.01
N LEU A 15 8.76 -2.84 -3.28
CA LEU A 15 7.80 -3.69 -2.56
C LEU A 15 8.07 -5.18 -2.78
N TYR A 16 8.56 -5.57 -3.96
CA TYR A 16 8.97 -6.93 -4.24
C TYR A 16 10.13 -7.40 -3.34
N PHE A 17 11.14 -6.56 -3.08
CA PHE A 17 12.20 -6.91 -2.14
C PHE A 17 11.67 -7.09 -0.71
N ILE A 18 10.73 -6.23 -0.28
CA ILE A 18 10.09 -6.38 1.02
C ILE A 18 9.31 -7.70 1.09
N PHE A 19 8.58 -8.03 0.02
CA PHE A 19 7.84 -9.30 -0.08
C PHE A 19 8.77 -10.51 0.08
N LEU A 20 9.93 -10.50 -0.56
CA LEU A 20 10.94 -11.56 -0.41
C LEU A 20 11.43 -11.69 1.04
N ILE A 21 11.64 -10.56 1.72
CA ILE A 21 12.02 -10.55 3.15
C ILE A 21 10.90 -11.17 4.01
N GLU A 22 9.65 -10.80 3.75
CA GLU A 22 8.49 -11.32 4.48
C GLU A 22 8.36 -12.85 4.32
N ILE A 23 8.48 -13.36 3.09
CA ILE A 23 8.48 -14.80 2.81
C ILE A 23 9.63 -15.51 3.54
N SER A 24 10.83 -14.91 3.55
CA SER A 24 12.01 -15.52 4.18
C SER A 24 11.91 -15.64 5.70
N ASN A 25 11.16 -14.75 6.36
CA ASN A 25 10.99 -14.72 7.81
C ASN A 25 9.80 -15.54 8.32
N LEU A 26 9.37 -16.58 7.59
CA LEU A 26 8.34 -17.54 8.00
C LEU A 26 7.02 -16.91 8.47
N TYR A 27 6.61 -15.78 7.88
CA TYR A 27 5.30 -15.14 8.15
C TYR A 27 5.10 -14.69 9.60
N VAL A 28 6.17 -14.53 10.38
CA VAL A 28 6.06 -14.09 11.78
C VAL A 28 5.45 -12.69 11.86
N PHE A 29 5.62 -11.86 10.82
CA PHE A 29 5.10 -10.51 10.80
C PHE A 29 4.68 -10.04 9.39
N PRO A 30 3.46 -9.51 9.19
CA PRO A 30 2.94 -9.11 7.87
C PRO A 30 3.47 -7.74 7.44
N PHE A 31 4.77 -7.66 7.11
CA PHE A 31 5.48 -6.41 6.80
C PHE A 31 4.83 -5.60 5.66
N LEU A 32 4.43 -6.24 4.57
CA LEU A 32 3.79 -5.59 3.43
C LEU A 32 2.48 -4.92 3.82
N LEU A 33 1.68 -5.58 4.68
CA LEU A 33 0.38 -5.07 5.11
C LEU A 33 0.57 -3.85 6.03
N VAL A 34 1.57 -3.90 6.92
CA VAL A 34 1.94 -2.76 7.77
C VAL A 34 2.41 -1.57 6.93
N ILE A 35 3.27 -1.80 5.93
CA ILE A 35 3.73 -0.74 5.03
C ILE A 35 2.55 -0.18 4.23
N CYS A 36 1.65 -1.03 3.74
CA CYS A 36 0.44 -0.60 3.06
C CYS A 36 -0.41 0.33 3.92
N PHE A 37 -0.58 -0.03 5.20
CA PHE A 37 -1.33 0.77 6.17
C PHE A 37 -0.64 2.11 6.44
N LEU A 38 0.67 2.10 6.74
CA LEU A 38 1.43 3.32 7.01
C LEU A 38 1.42 4.28 5.83
N VAL A 39 1.60 3.77 4.60
CA VAL A 39 1.54 4.61 3.41
C VAL A 39 0.16 5.23 3.26
N ASN A 40 -0.93 4.45 3.34
CA ASN A 40 -2.28 5.00 3.19
C ASN A 40 -2.68 5.95 4.32
N PHE A 41 -2.10 5.81 5.51
CA PHE A 41 -2.37 6.67 6.66
C PHE A 41 -1.59 7.99 6.62
N LEU A 42 -0.32 7.96 6.17
CA LEU A 42 0.57 9.13 6.11
C LEU A 42 0.49 9.88 4.78
N GLU A 43 -0.03 9.25 3.74
CA GLU A 43 -0.14 9.84 2.41
C GLU A 43 -1.09 11.05 2.38
N ASP A 44 -0.72 12.05 1.60
CA ASP A 44 -1.61 13.18 1.33
C ASP A 44 -2.97 12.75 0.73
N PRO A 45 -4.10 13.36 1.15
CA PRO A 45 -5.43 12.98 0.67
C PRO A 45 -5.59 12.99 -0.86
N ASN A 46 -4.88 13.89 -1.53
CA ASN A 46 -4.93 14.05 -2.99
C ASN A 46 -4.01 13.07 -3.74
N SER A 47 -3.09 12.41 -3.05
CA SER A 47 -2.18 11.45 -3.66
C SER A 47 -2.87 10.09 -3.86
N ARG A 48 -2.35 9.31 -4.82
CA ARG A 48 -2.85 7.96 -5.18
C ARG A 48 -1.80 6.86 -4.98
N THR A 49 -0.62 7.21 -4.46
CA THR A 49 0.47 6.31 -4.06
C THR A 49 -0.03 5.20 -3.14
N GLY A 50 -0.86 5.49 -2.15
CA GLY A 50 -1.42 4.50 -1.22
C GLY A 50 -2.28 3.45 -1.93
N LEU A 51 -3.02 3.84 -2.96
CA LEU A 51 -3.79 2.91 -3.79
C LEU A 51 -2.88 2.02 -4.65
N TYR A 52 -1.79 2.58 -5.22
CA TYR A 52 -0.81 1.80 -5.96
C TYR A 52 -0.09 0.80 -5.05
N VAL A 53 0.27 1.21 -3.83
CA VAL A 53 0.86 0.31 -2.83
C VAL A 53 -0.12 -0.79 -2.46
N ALA A 54 -1.39 -0.47 -2.17
CA ALA A 54 -2.41 -1.46 -1.87
C ALA A 54 -2.62 -2.47 -2.99
N PHE A 55 -2.55 -2.02 -4.24
CA PHE A 55 -2.65 -2.89 -5.41
C PHE A 55 -1.47 -3.87 -5.49
N PHE A 56 -0.22 -3.39 -5.38
CA PHE A 56 0.96 -4.25 -5.43
C PHE A 56 1.02 -5.21 -4.23
N VAL A 57 0.70 -4.73 -3.03
CA VAL A 57 0.62 -5.57 -1.82
C VAL A 57 -0.43 -6.67 -2.00
N GLY A 58 -1.59 -6.34 -2.56
CA GLY A 58 -2.62 -7.33 -2.87
C GLY A 58 -2.17 -8.34 -3.93
N LEU A 59 -1.47 -7.90 -4.98
CA LEU A 59 -0.88 -8.82 -5.96
C LEU A 59 0.12 -9.78 -5.34
N PHE A 60 1.03 -9.29 -4.48
CA PHE A 60 2.01 -10.15 -3.82
C PHE A 60 1.36 -11.12 -2.84
N TRP A 61 0.34 -10.66 -2.11
CA TRP A 61 -0.47 -11.53 -1.26
C TRP A 61 -1.14 -12.63 -2.07
N ASP A 62 -1.74 -12.28 -3.20
CA ASP A 62 -2.41 -13.23 -4.08
C ASP A 62 -1.44 -14.30 -4.62
N ILE A 63 -0.24 -13.89 -5.06
CA ILE A 63 0.82 -14.81 -5.55
C ILE A 63 1.22 -15.84 -4.48
N TYR A 64 1.23 -15.42 -3.22
CA TYR A 64 1.62 -16.26 -2.12
C TYR A 64 0.46 -17.10 -1.55
N SER A 65 -0.76 -16.59 -1.61
CA SER A 65 -1.94 -17.25 -1.07
C SER A 65 -2.45 -18.37 -1.97
N SER A 66 -3.23 -19.30 -1.41
CA SER A 66 -3.98 -20.29 -2.18
C SER A 66 -5.23 -19.73 -2.88
N ASN A 67 -5.43 -18.40 -2.88
CA ASN A 67 -6.60 -17.76 -3.47
C ASN A 67 -6.39 -17.46 -4.96
N TYR A 68 -7.44 -17.01 -5.63
CA TYR A 68 -7.36 -16.56 -7.01
C TYR A 68 -6.46 -15.35 -7.17
N ILE A 69 -5.53 -15.43 -8.12
CA ILE A 69 -4.64 -14.32 -8.46
C ILE A 69 -5.48 -13.13 -8.94
N GLY A 70 -5.32 -11.98 -8.29
CA GLY A 70 -6.01 -10.74 -8.61
C GLY A 70 -7.18 -10.40 -7.67
N LEU A 71 -7.59 -11.31 -6.79
CA LEU A 71 -8.67 -11.06 -5.84
C LEU A 71 -8.26 -10.03 -4.79
N MET A 72 -7.15 -10.24 -4.08
CA MET A 72 -6.66 -9.27 -3.10
C MET A 72 -6.14 -8.01 -3.76
N ALA A 73 -5.57 -8.12 -4.97
CA ALA A 73 -5.19 -6.95 -5.78
C ALA A 73 -6.35 -6.00 -6.06
N LEU A 74 -7.60 -6.48 -6.09
CA LEU A 74 -8.79 -5.64 -6.25
C LEU A 74 -9.37 -5.21 -4.90
N ILE A 75 -9.47 -6.13 -3.94
CA ILE A 75 -10.11 -5.86 -2.64
C ILE A 75 -9.31 -4.84 -1.83
N LEU A 76 -7.98 -5.00 -1.72
CA LEU A 76 -7.16 -4.12 -0.89
C LEU A 76 -7.25 -2.64 -1.31
N PRO A 77 -7.10 -2.28 -2.60
CA PRO A 77 -7.31 -0.91 -3.04
C PRO A 77 -8.69 -0.35 -2.70
N ILE A 78 -9.75 -1.16 -2.82
CA ILE A 78 -11.12 -0.73 -2.49
C ILE A 78 -11.24 -0.45 -1.00
N VAL A 79 -10.75 -1.37 -0.15
CA VAL A 79 -10.77 -1.21 1.30
C VAL A 79 -9.99 0.04 1.72
N PHE A 80 -8.78 0.24 1.19
CA PHE A 80 -7.96 1.40 1.50
C PHE A 80 -8.54 2.70 0.94
N TYR A 81 -9.21 2.67 -0.21
CA TYR A 81 -9.94 3.82 -0.73
C TYR A 81 -11.10 4.23 0.20
N LEU A 82 -11.88 3.27 0.68
CA LEU A 82 -12.96 3.52 1.64
C LEU A 82 -12.41 4.03 2.97
N LEU A 83 -11.36 3.40 3.49
CA LEU A 83 -10.65 3.87 4.68
C LEU A 83 -10.16 5.30 4.50
N LYS A 84 -9.59 5.63 3.34
CA LYS A 84 -9.11 6.98 3.03
C LYS A 84 -10.25 8.01 3.04
N ILE A 85 -11.43 7.66 2.51
CA ILE A 85 -12.62 8.53 2.58
C ILE A 85 -13.04 8.79 4.04
N ILE A 86 -13.09 7.72 4.84
CA ILE A 86 -13.45 7.80 6.26
C ILE A 86 -12.42 8.63 7.02
N LEU A 87 -11.13 8.30 6.89
CA LEU A 87 -10.03 9.01 7.53
C LEU A 87 -9.97 10.48 7.07
N PHE A 88 -10.22 10.81 5.81
CA PHE A 88 -10.27 12.20 5.38
C PHE A 88 -11.38 13.00 6.09
N LYS A 89 -12.52 12.35 6.35
CA LYS A 89 -13.64 12.96 7.07
C LYS A 89 -13.36 13.15 8.56
N TYR A 90 -12.65 12.21 9.21
CA TYR A 90 -12.46 12.19 10.67
C TYR A 90 -11.06 12.64 11.14
N VAL A 91 -10.01 12.39 10.36
CA VAL A 91 -8.59 12.69 10.67
C VAL A 91 -8.14 14.06 10.14
N LYS A 92 -9.06 14.86 9.55
CA LYS A 92 -8.82 16.30 9.32
C LYS A 92 -8.41 17.07 10.59
N ILE A 93 -8.61 16.47 11.77
CA ILE A 93 -8.23 16.99 13.10
C ILE A 93 -6.74 16.78 13.42
N PHE A 94 -6.04 15.86 12.76
CA PHE A 94 -4.59 15.71 12.90
C PHE A 94 -3.86 16.23 11.66
N SER A 95 -4.04 17.52 11.34
CA SER A 95 -3.01 18.25 10.59
C SER A 95 -1.81 18.48 11.52
N ILE A 96 -1.12 17.41 11.90
CA ILE A 96 0.11 17.48 12.69
C ILE A 96 1.14 18.15 11.78
N SER A 97 1.42 19.42 12.04
CA SER A 97 2.35 20.23 11.23
C SER A 97 3.79 19.70 11.22
N TRP A 98 4.10 18.68 12.04
CA TRP A 98 5.43 18.12 12.26
C TRP A 98 5.67 16.81 11.49
N ILE A 99 4.63 16.18 10.91
CA ILE A 99 4.80 14.95 10.13
C ILE A 99 5.01 15.33 8.66
N PRO A 100 6.15 14.97 8.04
CA PRO A 100 6.38 15.25 6.62
C PRO A 100 5.37 14.48 5.78
N LYS A 101 4.68 15.20 4.90
CA LYS A 101 3.74 14.65 3.93
C LYS A 101 4.51 13.99 2.79
N ILE A 102 4.12 12.76 2.45
CA ILE A 102 4.72 11.93 1.40
C ILE A 102 3.82 11.91 0.17
#